data_AF-A0A954YEF3-F1
#
_entry.id   AF-A0A954YEF3-F1
#
_cell.length_a   1.000
_cell.length_b   1.000
_cell.length_c   1.000
_cell.angle_alpha   90.00
_cell.angle_beta   90.00
_cell.angle_gamma   90.00
#
_symmetry.space_group_name_H-M   'P 1'
#
loop_
_entity.id
_entity.type
_entity.pdbx_description
1 polymer ?
#
loop_
_entity_poly.entity_id
_entity_poly.type
_entity_poly.pdbx_seq_one_letter_code
_entity_poly.pdbx_strand_id
1 'polypeptide(L)'
;MSDGRGHDQPWTIARLLAWTRDYFETAGVDSARLCAELLLARALGCERIHLFTRYEQVPTNEQRDVYRAWVRRAAAHEPVAYLLGEKEFFSLKFEVTPDVLIPRPETEVLVERAIHAARGANGDITRILDIGAGSGCIPICVAKHLPDATVCASDICENALAVARRNGERHGVRDRVDWRVGDLFDPWRGVEPFDLIVSNPPYVGESEAADLPANVRDYEPHTALFAGPDGLDIIERLVRDAGEFLRPGGEIMLEVGWKQAPRVRALF
;
A
#
# COMPACT_ATOMS: atom_id res chain seq x y z
N MET A 1 26.40 38.47 -29.64
CA MET A 1 25.21 37.98 -30.37
C MET A 1 24.59 36.89 -29.52
N SER A 2 23.57 37.24 -28.73
CA SER A 2 22.90 36.35 -27.79
C SER A 2 21.84 35.53 -28.51
N ASP A 3 21.95 34.20 -28.49
CA ASP A 3 20.99 33.30 -29.12
C ASP A 3 19.72 33.19 -28.26
N GLY A 4 18.72 34.02 -28.56
CA GLY A 4 17.43 34.09 -27.88
C GLY A 4 16.44 32.99 -28.32
N ARG A 5 16.87 31.72 -28.41
CA ARG A 5 16.05 30.61 -28.96
C ARG A 5 15.70 29.49 -27.96
N GLY A 6 15.43 29.84 -26.70
CA GLY A 6 15.03 28.88 -25.66
C GLY A 6 13.54 28.89 -25.27
N HIS A 7 12.80 29.96 -25.58
CA HIS A 7 11.49 30.22 -24.93
C HIS A 7 10.24 29.86 -25.76
N ASP A 8 10.38 29.47 -27.03
CA ASP A 8 9.23 29.43 -27.96
C ASP A 8 8.88 28.04 -28.51
N GLN A 9 9.50 26.97 -27.98
CA GLN A 9 9.08 25.63 -28.35
C GLN A 9 7.79 25.24 -27.60
N PRO A 10 6.86 24.50 -28.25
CA PRO A 10 5.65 24.04 -27.59
C PRO A 10 5.98 23.06 -26.44
N TRP A 11 5.12 23.02 -25.43
CA TRP A 11 5.19 22.05 -24.34
C TRP A 11 4.47 20.77 -24.75
N THR A 12 5.13 19.96 -25.57
CA THR A 12 4.62 18.65 -25.97
C THR A 12 4.65 17.65 -24.81
N ILE A 13 3.89 16.55 -24.93
CA ILE A 13 3.92 15.46 -23.94
C ILE A 13 5.35 14.96 -23.71
N ALA A 14 6.12 14.72 -24.77
CA ALA A 14 7.50 14.27 -24.66
C ALA A 14 8.38 15.25 -23.87
N ARG A 15 8.23 16.55 -24.13
CA ARG A 15 8.99 17.60 -23.43
C ARG A 15 8.60 17.71 -21.96
N LEU A 16 7.30 17.63 -21.65
CA LEU A 16 6.81 17.64 -20.27
C LEU A 16 7.37 16.46 -19.48
N LEU A 17 7.36 15.25 -20.05
CA LEU A 17 7.91 14.05 -19.42
C LEU A 17 9.42 14.15 -19.20
N ALA A 18 10.18 14.58 -20.21
CA ALA A 18 11.63 14.75 -20.09
C ALA A 18 11.99 15.76 -19.00
N TRP A 19 11.39 16.96 -19.04
CA TRP A 19 11.64 18.01 -18.06
C TRP A 19 11.28 17.56 -16.64
N THR A 20 10.12 16.91 -16.49
CA THR A 20 9.65 16.49 -15.16
C THR A 20 10.48 15.36 -14.58
N ARG A 21 10.90 14.39 -15.40
CA ARG A 21 11.82 13.35 -14.97
C ARG A 21 13.10 13.97 -14.42
N ASP A 22 13.75 14.85 -15.18
CA ASP A 22 15.01 15.46 -14.76
C ASP A 22 14.83 16.31 -13.48
N TYR A 23 13.69 17.00 -13.37
CA TYR A 23 13.33 17.74 -12.17
C TYR A 23 13.13 16.82 -10.95
N PHE A 24 12.45 15.70 -11.11
CA PHE A 24 12.24 14.70 -10.08
C PHE A 24 13.53 13.98 -9.67
N GLU A 25 14.42 13.67 -10.61
CA GLU A 25 15.75 13.12 -10.31
C GLU A 25 16.56 14.10 -9.46
N THR A 26 16.54 15.40 -9.82
CA THR A 26 17.21 16.45 -9.04
C THR A 26 16.61 16.62 -7.64
N ALA A 27 15.29 16.44 -7.52
CA ALA A 27 14.58 16.52 -6.24
C ALA A 27 14.66 15.22 -5.42
N GLY A 28 15.28 14.15 -5.92
CA GLY A 28 15.36 12.87 -5.20
C GLY A 28 14.01 12.13 -5.09
N VAL A 29 13.10 12.31 -6.05
CA VAL A 29 11.83 11.59 -6.09
C VAL A 29 12.06 10.18 -6.62
N ASP A 30 11.65 9.18 -5.84
CA ASP A 30 11.75 7.78 -6.23
C ASP A 30 10.98 7.49 -7.53
N SER A 31 11.57 6.67 -8.39
CA SER A 31 10.98 6.28 -9.68
C SER A 31 10.54 7.50 -10.53
N ALA A 32 11.37 8.55 -10.57
CA ALA A 32 11.12 9.84 -11.22
C ALA A 32 10.37 9.74 -12.57
N ARG A 33 10.84 8.87 -13.47
CA ARG A 33 10.19 8.65 -14.78
C ARG A 33 8.74 8.15 -14.63
N LEU A 34 8.52 7.11 -13.84
CA LEU A 34 7.20 6.53 -13.61
C LEU A 34 6.26 7.56 -12.99
N CYS A 35 6.73 8.30 -11.99
CA CYS A 35 5.98 9.37 -11.33
C CYS A 35 5.53 10.44 -12.32
N ALA A 36 6.42 10.91 -13.19
CA ALA A 36 6.08 11.88 -14.23
C ALA A 36 5.03 11.34 -15.21
N GLU A 37 5.20 10.10 -15.67
CA GLU A 37 4.26 9.43 -16.58
C GLU A 37 2.86 9.27 -15.95
N LEU A 38 2.77 8.82 -14.70
CA LEU A 38 1.50 8.61 -14.01
C LEU A 38 0.73 9.93 -13.78
N LEU A 39 1.43 10.96 -13.31
CA LEU A 39 0.83 12.28 -13.09
C LEU A 39 0.36 12.91 -14.40
N LEU A 40 1.14 12.79 -15.48
CA LEU A 40 0.75 13.36 -16.77
C LEU A 40 -0.42 12.59 -17.38
N ALA A 41 -0.40 11.27 -17.34
CA ALA A 41 -1.50 10.43 -17.81
C ALA A 41 -2.81 10.81 -17.12
N ARG A 42 -2.77 10.98 -15.79
CA ARG A 42 -3.94 11.42 -15.02
C ARG A 42 -4.38 12.83 -15.39
N ALA A 43 -3.47 13.77 -15.55
CA ALA A 43 -3.80 15.15 -15.91
C ALA A 43 -4.46 15.23 -17.29
N LEU A 44 -4.08 14.34 -18.21
CA LEU A 44 -4.65 14.23 -19.56
C LEU A 44 -5.93 13.39 -19.61
N GLY A 45 -6.28 12.68 -18.54
CA GLY A 45 -7.43 11.77 -18.51
C GLY A 45 -7.25 10.57 -19.43
N CYS A 46 -6.02 10.05 -19.57
CA CYS A 46 -5.73 8.91 -20.43
C CYS A 46 -4.91 7.84 -19.71
N GLU A 47 -4.87 6.63 -20.29
CA GLU A 47 -3.94 5.61 -19.87
C GLU A 47 -2.49 5.99 -20.17
N ARG A 48 -1.56 5.49 -19.35
CA ARG A 48 -0.13 5.75 -19.48
C ARG A 48 0.43 5.38 -20.85
N ILE A 49 -0.04 4.28 -21.44
CA ILE A 49 0.42 3.83 -22.76
C ILE A 49 0.12 4.84 -23.87
N HIS A 50 -0.96 5.63 -23.73
CA HIS A 50 -1.34 6.65 -24.72
C HIS A 50 -0.40 7.86 -24.74
N LEU A 51 0.44 8.06 -23.71
CA LEU A 51 1.45 9.12 -23.73
C LEU A 51 2.46 8.88 -24.86
N PHE A 52 2.87 7.61 -25.04
CA PHE A 52 3.89 7.21 -26.01
C PHE A 52 3.42 7.33 -27.47
N THR A 53 2.12 7.21 -27.72
CA THR A 53 1.54 7.37 -29.06
C THR A 53 1.18 8.81 -29.40
N ARG A 54 1.30 9.73 -28.43
CA ARG A 54 0.88 11.13 -28.55
C ARG A 54 1.99 12.12 -28.19
N TYR A 55 3.25 11.71 -28.29
CA TYR A 55 4.40 12.50 -27.85
C TYR A 55 4.47 13.94 -28.38
N GLU A 56 4.06 14.15 -29.62
CA GLU A 56 4.04 15.47 -30.28
C GLU A 56 2.79 16.31 -29.91
N GLN A 57 1.79 15.72 -29.26
CA GLN A 57 0.61 16.45 -28.82
C GLN A 57 0.99 17.49 -27.77
N VAL A 58 0.42 18.68 -27.90
CA VAL A 58 0.52 19.77 -26.91
C VAL A 58 -0.70 19.71 -26.00
N PRO A 59 -0.56 19.42 -24.70
CA PRO A 59 -1.66 19.47 -23.77
C PRO A 59 -2.20 20.90 -23.61
N THR A 60 -3.48 21.00 -23.27
CA THR A 60 -4.16 22.28 -23.01
C THR A 60 -3.53 23.02 -21.82
N ASN A 61 -3.84 24.30 -21.64
CA ASN A 61 -3.33 25.08 -20.50
C ASN A 61 -3.81 24.48 -19.18
N GLU A 62 -5.08 24.11 -19.12
CA GLU A 62 -5.73 23.51 -17.97
C GLU A 62 -5.04 22.20 -17.56
N GLN A 63 -4.79 21.30 -18.53
CA GLN A 63 -4.05 20.05 -18.29
C GLN A 63 -2.63 20.31 -17.77
N ARG A 64 -1.93 21.29 -18.34
CA ARG A 64 -0.57 21.65 -17.90
C ARG A 64 -0.57 22.25 -16.50
N ASP A 65 -1.59 23.02 -16.12
CA ASP A 65 -1.68 23.62 -14.80
C ASP A 65 -2.00 22.59 -13.71
N VAL A 66 -2.90 21.64 -14.00
CA VAL A 66 -3.15 20.46 -13.15
C VAL A 66 -1.87 19.65 -12.96
N TYR A 67 -1.19 19.32 -14.06
CA TYR A 67 0.06 18.56 -14.01
C TYR A 67 1.14 19.29 -13.20
N ARG A 68 1.33 20.58 -13.44
CA ARG A 68 2.31 21.42 -12.71
C ARG A 68 2.04 21.47 -11.22
N ALA A 69 0.78 21.54 -10.80
CA ALA A 69 0.41 21.52 -9.39
C ALA A 69 0.82 20.20 -8.71
N TRP A 70 0.57 19.06 -9.35
CA TRP A 70 1.02 17.76 -8.84
C TRP A 70 2.53 17.59 -8.86
N VAL A 71 3.21 18.06 -9.91
CA VAL A 71 4.68 18.00 -9.99
C VAL A 71 5.32 18.75 -8.82
N ARG A 72 4.79 19.92 -8.42
CA ARG A 72 5.30 20.65 -7.25
C ARG A 72 5.14 19.86 -5.95
N ARG A 73 4.00 19.21 -5.76
CA ARG A 73 3.72 18.40 -4.56
C ARG A 73 4.59 17.14 -4.50
N ALA A 74 4.71 16.43 -5.62
CA ALA A 74 5.58 15.26 -5.72
C ALA A 74 7.05 15.62 -5.52
N ALA A 75 7.52 16.76 -6.02
CA ALA A 75 8.87 17.27 -5.76
C ALA A 75 9.11 17.69 -4.30
N ALA A 76 8.05 17.91 -3.53
CA ALA A 76 8.09 18.05 -2.08
C ALA A 76 7.91 16.70 -1.35
N HIS A 77 8.16 15.60 -2.06
CA HIS A 77 8.06 14.21 -1.61
C HIS A 77 6.67 13.73 -1.22
N GLU A 78 5.59 14.45 -1.57
CA GLU A 78 4.25 13.88 -1.38
C GLU A 78 4.07 12.63 -2.27
N PRO A 79 3.67 11.47 -1.72
CA PRO A 79 3.53 10.25 -2.49
C PRO A 79 2.59 10.40 -3.69
N VAL A 80 3.07 10.03 -4.88
CA VAL A 80 2.26 10.08 -6.11
C VAL A 80 0.99 9.24 -6.00
N ALA A 81 1.02 8.13 -5.25
CA ALA A 81 -0.17 7.32 -5.02
C ALA A 81 -1.27 8.10 -4.28
N TYR A 82 -0.93 8.94 -3.30
CA TYR A 82 -1.89 9.83 -2.63
C TYR A 82 -2.37 10.96 -3.54
N LEU A 83 -1.49 11.54 -4.36
CA LEU A 83 -1.90 12.54 -5.36
C LEU A 83 -2.92 11.99 -6.36
N LEU A 84 -2.77 10.71 -6.73
CA LEU A 84 -3.66 10.01 -7.65
C LEU A 84 -4.86 9.36 -6.95
N GLY A 85 -4.81 9.22 -5.62
CA GLY A 85 -5.79 8.51 -4.80
C GLY A 85 -5.83 7.00 -5.04
N GLU A 86 -4.83 6.42 -5.71
CA GLU A 86 -4.84 5.00 -6.05
C GLU A 86 -3.43 4.36 -6.10
N LYS A 87 -3.38 3.05 -5.85
CA LYS A 87 -2.20 2.19 -5.96
C LYS A 87 -2.62 0.84 -6.54
N GLU A 88 -1.87 0.34 -7.53
CA GLU A 88 -1.99 -1.04 -7.99
C GLU A 88 -1.24 -1.98 -7.04
N PHE A 89 -1.88 -3.08 -6.68
CA PHE A 89 -1.35 -4.16 -5.84
C PHE A 89 -2.03 -5.46 -6.25
N PHE A 90 -1.25 -6.51 -6.51
CA PHE A 90 -1.75 -7.83 -6.89
C PHE A 90 -2.75 -7.80 -8.08
N SER A 91 -2.42 -7.00 -9.11
CA SER A 91 -3.28 -6.72 -10.28
C SER A 91 -4.63 -6.06 -9.99
N LEU A 92 -4.84 -5.55 -8.78
CA LEU A 92 -6.03 -4.81 -8.37
C LEU A 92 -5.68 -3.35 -8.06
N LYS A 93 -6.59 -2.43 -8.38
CA LYS A 93 -6.44 -1.01 -8.03
C LYS A 93 -7.10 -0.71 -6.70
N PHE A 94 -6.33 -0.28 -5.72
CA PHE A 94 -6.80 0.15 -4.41
C PHE A 94 -6.83 1.66 -4.33
N GLU A 95 -7.92 2.21 -3.82
CA GLU A 95 -7.96 3.56 -3.29
C GLU A 95 -7.00 3.67 -2.11
N VAL A 96 -6.20 4.73 -2.08
CA VAL A 96 -5.29 5.05 -0.99
C VAL A 96 -5.45 6.51 -0.60
N THR A 97 -5.32 6.78 0.70
CA THR A 97 -5.41 8.10 1.31
C THR A 97 -4.35 8.21 2.41
N PRO A 98 -4.06 9.40 2.95
CA PRO A 98 -3.13 9.54 4.08
C PRO A 98 -3.52 8.75 5.34
N ASP A 99 -4.75 8.22 5.43
CA ASP A 99 -5.19 7.36 6.53
C ASP A 99 -4.66 5.91 6.44
N VAL A 100 -4.04 5.51 5.31
CA VAL A 100 -3.57 4.13 5.09
C VAL A 100 -2.15 4.07 4.53
N LEU A 101 -1.38 3.07 4.95
CA LEU A 101 -0.11 2.71 4.32
C LEU A 101 -0.35 2.39 2.84
N ILE A 102 0.48 2.94 1.95
CA ILE A 102 0.39 2.62 0.52
C ILE A 102 0.90 1.19 0.31
N PRO A 103 0.09 0.26 -0.26
CA PRO A 103 0.49 -1.14 -0.45
C PRO A 103 1.86 -1.29 -1.10
N ARG A 104 2.69 -2.17 -0.52
CA ARG A 104 4.06 -2.43 -0.95
C ARG A 104 4.15 -3.71 -1.77
N PRO A 105 4.98 -3.79 -2.83
CA PRO A 105 5.15 -5.02 -3.61
C PRO A 105 5.57 -6.22 -2.77
N GLU A 106 6.38 -6.01 -1.72
CA GLU A 106 6.85 -7.06 -0.83
C GLU A 106 5.69 -7.79 -0.14
N THR A 107 4.62 -7.07 0.22
CA THR A 107 3.41 -7.62 0.83
C THR A 107 2.64 -8.56 -0.11
N GLU A 108 2.87 -8.51 -1.44
CA GLU A 108 2.29 -9.49 -2.36
C GLU A 108 2.77 -10.91 -2.03
N VAL A 109 4.00 -11.08 -1.55
CA VAL A 109 4.53 -12.38 -1.12
C VAL A 109 3.71 -12.94 0.05
N LEU A 110 3.31 -12.08 1.01
CA LEU A 110 2.48 -12.49 2.14
C LEU A 110 1.11 -13.00 1.67
N VAL A 111 0.49 -12.28 0.74
CA VAL A 111 -0.79 -12.68 0.11
C VAL A 111 -0.65 -14.00 -0.65
N GLU A 112 0.40 -14.17 -1.45
CA GLU A 112 0.68 -15.41 -2.17
C GLU A 112 0.83 -16.60 -1.21
N ARG A 113 1.56 -16.42 -0.11
CA ARG A 113 1.76 -17.45 0.92
C ARG A 113 0.46 -17.83 1.60
N ALA A 114 -0.37 -16.84 1.96
CA ALA A 114 -1.68 -17.08 2.55
C ALA A 114 -2.60 -17.87 1.61
N ILE A 115 -2.66 -17.48 0.33
CA ILE A 115 -3.45 -18.20 -0.69
C ILE A 115 -2.91 -19.62 -0.91
N HIS A 116 -1.59 -19.79 -0.93
CA HIS A 116 -0.98 -21.10 -1.11
C HIS A 116 -1.26 -22.04 0.06
N ALA A 117 -1.07 -21.58 1.29
CA ALA A 117 -1.39 -22.35 2.48
C ALA A 117 -2.87 -22.75 2.50
N ALA A 118 -3.77 -21.82 2.14
CA ALA A 118 -5.19 -22.12 2.11
C ALA A 118 -5.61 -23.12 1.03
N ARG A 119 -4.87 -23.20 -0.08
CA ARG A 119 -5.08 -24.20 -1.15
C ARG A 119 -4.29 -25.50 -0.93
N GLY A 120 -3.51 -25.61 0.15
CA GLY A 120 -2.63 -26.74 0.43
C GLY A 120 -3.36 -28.09 0.58
N ALA A 121 -2.59 -29.15 0.85
CA ALA A 121 -2.94 -30.55 0.58
C ALA A 121 -4.30 -31.07 1.11
N ASN A 122 -4.92 -30.41 2.09
CA ASN A 122 -6.24 -30.78 2.60
C ASN A 122 -7.35 -29.73 2.34
N GLY A 123 -7.04 -28.50 1.93
CA GLY A 123 -8.03 -27.42 1.78
C GLY A 123 -8.72 -26.99 3.08
N ASP A 124 -8.09 -27.23 4.24
CA ASP A 124 -8.70 -27.09 5.57
C ASP A 124 -8.76 -25.63 6.07
N ILE A 125 -7.92 -24.72 5.54
CA ILE A 125 -7.92 -23.31 5.96
C ILE A 125 -9.11 -22.62 5.29
N THR A 126 -10.15 -22.45 6.08
CA THR A 126 -11.42 -21.84 5.63
C THR A 126 -11.68 -20.53 6.35
N ARG A 127 -10.99 -20.25 7.46
CA ARG A 127 -11.17 -19.03 8.26
C ARG A 127 -9.85 -18.28 8.42
N ILE A 128 -9.75 -17.15 7.73
CA ILE A 128 -8.51 -16.34 7.65
C ILE A 128 -8.75 -14.98 8.30
N LEU A 129 -7.88 -14.59 9.22
CA LEU A 129 -7.86 -13.25 9.83
C LEU A 129 -6.70 -12.43 9.29
N ASP A 130 -6.98 -11.18 8.88
CA ASP A 130 -5.99 -10.14 8.65
C ASP A 130 -6.02 -9.09 9.77
N ILE A 131 -4.88 -8.78 10.39
CA ILE A 131 -4.77 -7.76 11.44
C ILE A 131 -3.93 -6.59 10.92
N GLY A 132 -4.46 -5.37 11.03
CA GLY A 132 -3.85 -4.17 10.46
C GLY A 132 -4.20 -4.01 8.99
N ALA A 133 -5.49 -4.12 8.67
CA ALA A 133 -5.95 -4.22 7.28
C ALA A 133 -5.59 -3.02 6.40
N GLY A 134 -5.43 -1.82 6.97
CA GLY A 134 -5.03 -0.62 6.24
C GLY A 134 -5.99 -0.33 5.08
N SER A 135 -5.45 -0.32 3.85
CA SER A 135 -6.25 -0.15 2.61
C SER A 135 -7.14 -1.35 2.25
N GLY A 136 -7.03 -2.45 3.01
CA GLY A 136 -7.70 -3.73 2.77
C GLY A 136 -7.00 -4.62 1.75
N CYS A 137 -5.78 -4.29 1.32
CA CYS A 137 -5.11 -4.98 0.20
C CYS A 137 -4.94 -6.49 0.44
N ILE A 138 -4.50 -6.91 1.62
CA ILE A 138 -4.38 -8.33 1.98
C ILE A 138 -5.75 -9.04 1.96
N PRO A 139 -6.75 -8.66 2.77
CA PRO A 139 -7.99 -9.44 2.91
C PRO A 139 -8.83 -9.41 1.64
N ILE A 140 -8.78 -8.32 0.85
CA ILE A 140 -9.47 -8.23 -0.44
C ILE A 140 -8.83 -9.18 -1.45
N CYS A 141 -7.51 -9.22 -1.55
CA CYS A 141 -6.80 -10.14 -2.45
C CYS A 141 -7.03 -11.59 -2.05
N VAL A 142 -6.93 -11.90 -0.75
CA VAL A 142 -7.22 -13.24 -0.20
C VAL A 142 -8.65 -13.65 -0.55
N ALA A 143 -9.65 -12.82 -0.22
CA ALA A 143 -11.04 -13.09 -0.53
C ALA A 143 -11.21 -13.36 -2.02
N LYS A 144 -10.69 -12.49 -2.90
CA LYS A 144 -10.80 -12.63 -4.37
C LYS A 144 -10.30 -13.97 -4.90
N HIS A 145 -9.27 -14.53 -4.29
CA HIS A 145 -8.63 -15.77 -4.75
C HIS A 145 -9.13 -17.02 -4.02
N LEU A 146 -9.82 -16.85 -2.89
CA LEU A 146 -10.40 -17.91 -2.08
C LEU A 146 -11.91 -17.63 -1.91
N PRO A 147 -12.76 -18.02 -2.89
CA PRO A 147 -14.18 -17.71 -2.89
C PRO A 147 -14.92 -18.30 -1.68
N ASP A 148 -14.48 -19.46 -1.20
CA ASP A 148 -15.13 -20.24 -0.14
C ASP A 148 -14.56 -19.96 1.26
N ALA A 149 -13.50 -19.15 1.36
CA ALA A 149 -12.93 -18.78 2.65
C ALA A 149 -13.77 -17.68 3.33
N THR A 150 -13.97 -17.85 4.64
CA THR A 150 -14.43 -16.78 5.52
C THR A 150 -13.25 -15.89 5.87
N VAL A 151 -13.23 -14.68 5.32
CA VAL A 151 -12.18 -13.70 5.57
C VAL A 151 -12.66 -12.72 6.65
N CYS A 152 -11.79 -12.44 7.60
CA CYS A 152 -11.98 -11.51 8.70
C CYS A 152 -10.84 -10.49 8.65
N ALA A 153 -11.12 -9.23 8.94
CA ALA A 153 -10.12 -8.17 8.87
C ALA A 153 -10.37 -7.12 9.96
N SER A 154 -9.31 -6.69 10.62
CA SER A 154 -9.40 -5.60 11.61
C SER A 154 -8.31 -4.57 11.46
N ASP A 155 -8.61 -3.35 11.88
CA ASP A 155 -7.64 -2.28 12.02
C ASP A 155 -8.00 -1.46 13.27
N ILE A 156 -7.00 -0.87 13.91
CA ILE A 156 -7.22 0.05 15.04
C ILE A 156 -7.80 1.38 14.57
N CYS A 157 -7.57 1.75 13.30
CA CYS A 157 -8.01 2.99 12.69
C CYS A 157 -9.32 2.80 11.91
N GLU A 158 -10.42 3.43 12.38
CA GLU A 158 -11.70 3.42 11.66
C GLU A 158 -11.58 4.08 10.27
N ASN A 159 -10.76 5.12 10.11
CA ASN A 159 -10.56 5.76 8.82
C ASN A 159 -9.89 4.80 7.82
N ALA A 160 -8.91 4.01 8.28
CA ALA A 160 -8.30 2.96 7.46
C ALA A 160 -9.33 1.93 7.03
N LEU A 161 -10.15 1.43 7.97
CA LEU A 161 -11.23 0.51 7.63
C LEU A 161 -12.30 1.11 6.73
N ALA A 162 -12.57 2.41 6.79
CA ALA A 162 -13.45 3.07 5.84
C ALA A 162 -12.88 3.01 4.41
N VAL A 163 -11.56 3.20 4.24
CA VAL A 163 -10.86 3.01 2.96
C VAL A 163 -10.92 1.53 2.52
N ALA A 164 -10.63 0.60 3.42
CA ALA A 164 -10.70 -0.84 3.15
C ALA A 164 -12.09 -1.28 2.69
N ARG A 165 -13.16 -0.80 3.33
CA ARG A 165 -14.54 -1.09 2.94
C ARG A 165 -14.86 -0.56 1.55
N ARG A 166 -14.45 0.67 1.20
CA ARG A 166 -14.61 1.22 -0.17
C ARG A 166 -13.86 0.40 -1.21
N ASN A 167 -12.65 -0.07 -0.88
CA ASN A 167 -11.92 -1.00 -1.74
C ASN A 167 -12.62 -2.37 -1.85
N GLY A 168 -13.20 -2.85 -0.76
CA GLY A 168 -14.04 -4.05 -0.77
C GLY A 168 -15.25 -3.91 -1.70
N GLU A 169 -15.90 -2.74 -1.73
CA GLU A 169 -17.00 -2.43 -2.67
C GLU A 169 -16.50 -2.40 -4.10
N ARG A 170 -15.41 -1.65 -4.35
CA ARG A 170 -14.78 -1.53 -5.67
C ARG A 170 -14.45 -2.88 -6.28
N HIS A 171 -14.02 -3.83 -5.45
CA HIS A 171 -13.67 -5.18 -5.87
C HIS A 171 -14.80 -6.19 -5.67
N GLY A 172 -15.99 -5.81 -5.20
CA GLY A 172 -17.13 -6.72 -5.05
C GLY A 172 -16.90 -7.83 -4.02
N VAL A 173 -16.12 -7.56 -2.97
CA VAL A 173 -15.86 -8.50 -1.86
C VAL A 173 -16.15 -7.90 -0.48
N ARG A 174 -16.70 -6.68 -0.40
CA ARG A 174 -17.04 -6.01 0.87
C ARG A 174 -17.77 -6.95 1.84
N ASP A 175 -18.82 -7.60 1.37
CA ASP A 175 -19.70 -8.44 2.20
C ASP A 175 -19.12 -9.84 2.45
N ARG A 176 -17.96 -10.16 1.86
CA ARG A 176 -17.22 -11.41 2.10
C ARG A 176 -16.11 -11.27 3.13
N VAL A 177 -15.95 -10.08 3.69
CA VAL A 177 -14.97 -9.81 4.75
C VAL A 177 -15.71 -9.28 5.97
N ASP A 178 -15.54 -9.93 7.12
CA ASP A 178 -15.98 -9.40 8.41
C ASP A 178 -14.99 -8.33 8.89
N TRP A 179 -15.40 -7.06 8.84
CA TRP A 179 -14.55 -5.90 9.10
C TRP A 179 -14.80 -5.32 10.50
N ARG A 180 -13.79 -5.35 11.39
CA ARG A 180 -13.94 -4.89 12.78
C ARG A 180 -12.88 -3.89 13.20
N VAL A 181 -13.29 -2.82 13.88
CA VAL A 181 -12.33 -1.87 14.48
C VAL A 181 -11.87 -2.37 15.84
N GLY A 182 -10.56 -2.31 16.08
CA GLY A 182 -9.97 -2.40 17.41
C GLY A 182 -8.50 -2.83 17.38
N ASP A 183 -7.91 -2.91 18.57
CA ASP A 183 -6.50 -3.19 18.74
C ASP A 183 -6.22 -4.70 18.69
N LEU A 184 -5.41 -5.12 17.73
CA LEU A 184 -5.00 -6.50 17.50
C LEU A 184 -6.17 -7.51 17.60
N PHE A 185 -6.17 -8.34 18.65
CA PHE A 185 -7.12 -9.41 18.85
C PHE A 185 -8.39 -9.02 19.61
N ASP A 186 -8.47 -7.80 20.15
CA ASP A 186 -9.61 -7.37 20.97
C ASP A 186 -10.98 -7.52 20.27
N PRO A 187 -11.14 -7.20 18.97
CA PRO A 187 -12.40 -7.39 18.25
C PRO A 187 -12.82 -8.85 18.06
N TRP A 188 -11.91 -9.78 18.34
CA TRP A 188 -12.06 -11.20 18.03
C TRP A 188 -12.26 -12.06 19.28
N ARG A 189 -12.27 -11.46 20.47
CA ARG A 189 -12.55 -12.19 21.72
C ARG A 189 -13.91 -12.86 21.68
N GLY A 190 -13.95 -14.15 21.99
CA GLY A 190 -15.16 -14.97 21.95
C GLY A 190 -15.64 -15.38 20.55
N VAL A 191 -14.88 -15.05 19.50
CA VAL A 191 -15.11 -15.56 18.14
C VAL A 191 -14.44 -16.93 18.00
N GLU A 192 -14.94 -17.76 17.09
CA GLU A 192 -14.26 -19.02 16.75
C GLU A 192 -12.81 -18.78 16.28
N PRO A 193 -11.85 -19.61 16.73
CA PRO A 193 -10.46 -19.49 16.31
C PRO A 193 -10.28 -19.66 14.79
N PHE A 194 -9.21 -19.06 14.29
CA PHE A 194 -8.84 -19.00 12.88
C PHE A 194 -7.94 -20.16 12.50
N ASP A 195 -7.97 -20.52 11.22
CA ASP A 195 -7.04 -21.49 10.63
C ASP A 195 -5.73 -20.78 10.23
N LEU A 196 -5.81 -19.50 9.85
CA LEU A 196 -4.69 -18.67 9.45
C LEU A 196 -4.86 -17.23 9.94
N ILE A 197 -3.82 -16.68 10.56
CA ILE A 197 -3.69 -15.25 10.87
C ILE A 197 -2.61 -14.66 9.97
N VAL A 198 -2.91 -13.55 9.32
CA VAL A 198 -2.00 -12.80 8.45
C VAL A 198 -1.89 -11.38 8.99
N SER A 199 -0.70 -10.79 8.93
CA SER A 199 -0.55 -9.37 9.24
C SER A 199 0.70 -8.80 8.58
N ASN A 200 0.58 -7.58 8.07
CA ASN A 200 1.71 -6.69 7.86
C ASN A 200 1.66 -5.60 8.95
N PRO A 201 2.15 -5.90 10.17
CA PRO A 201 2.08 -4.94 11.27
C PRO A 201 3.12 -3.82 11.08
N PRO A 202 2.97 -2.69 11.79
CA PRO A 202 4.06 -1.73 11.94
C PRO A 202 5.29 -2.44 12.51
N TYR A 203 6.45 -2.20 11.90
CA TYR A 203 7.70 -2.85 12.29
C TYR A 203 8.92 -1.92 12.29
N VAL A 204 8.73 -0.62 12.05
CA VAL A 204 9.83 0.35 12.07
C VAL A 204 10.07 0.79 13.51
N GLY A 205 11.32 0.77 13.97
CA GLY A 205 11.67 1.35 15.26
C GLY A 205 11.62 2.88 15.21
N GLU A 206 11.19 3.53 16.29
CA GLU A 206 11.26 5.00 16.42
C GLU A 206 12.69 5.53 16.21
N SER A 207 13.69 4.71 16.57
CA SER A 207 15.11 5.01 16.34
C SER A 207 15.51 5.08 14.86
N GLU A 208 14.74 4.45 13.97
CA GLU A 208 14.98 4.39 12.52
C GLU A 208 14.21 5.49 11.76
N ALA A 209 13.40 6.30 12.45
CA ALA A 209 12.55 7.31 11.82
C ALA A 209 13.32 8.32 10.95
N ALA A 210 14.55 8.67 11.36
CA ALA A 210 15.40 9.60 10.61
C ALA A 210 15.93 9.01 9.29
N ASP A 211 16.04 7.69 9.20
CA ASP A 211 16.56 6.97 8.03
C ASP A 211 15.47 6.64 7.00
N LEU A 212 14.20 6.84 7.37
CA LEU A 212 13.08 6.64 6.46
C LEU A 212 13.11 7.67 5.30
N PRO A 213 12.75 7.25 4.08
CA PRO A 213 12.49 8.18 2.98
C PRO A 213 11.45 9.24 3.38
N ALA A 214 11.66 10.49 2.94
CA ALA A 214 10.82 11.63 3.33
C ALA A 214 9.33 11.41 2.99
N ASN A 215 9.05 10.81 1.82
CA ASN A 215 7.70 10.45 1.40
C ASN A 215 7.00 9.46 2.35
N VAL A 216 7.75 8.60 3.03
CA VAL A 216 7.21 7.65 4.01
C VAL A 216 7.07 8.33 5.36
N ARG A 217 8.16 8.93 5.86
CA ARG A 217 8.22 9.56 7.19
C ARG A 217 7.21 10.69 7.38
N ASP A 218 7.06 11.53 6.35
CA ASP A 218 6.36 12.81 6.47
C ASP A 218 4.88 12.73 6.02
N TYR A 219 4.48 11.68 5.30
CA TYR A 219 3.14 11.57 4.70
C TYR A 219 2.36 10.30 5.03
N GLU A 220 3.02 9.16 5.27
CA GLU A 220 2.31 7.92 5.59
C GLU A 220 1.96 7.87 7.10
N PRO A 221 0.85 7.22 7.49
CA PRO A 221 0.36 7.29 8.86
C PRO A 221 1.36 6.65 9.83
N HIS A 222 1.77 7.40 10.85
CA HIS A 222 2.75 6.95 11.84
C HIS A 222 2.31 5.67 12.55
N THR A 223 1.01 5.50 12.81
CA THR A 223 0.41 4.30 13.40
C THR A 223 0.57 3.04 12.55
N ALA A 224 0.82 3.18 11.25
CA ALA A 224 1.08 2.06 10.34
C ALA A 224 2.57 1.76 10.13
N LEU A 225 3.46 2.64 10.62
CA LEU A 225 4.91 2.52 10.43
C LEU A 225 5.62 2.08 11.70
N PHE A 226 5.37 2.77 12.81
CA PHE A 226 6.21 2.67 14.01
C PHE A 226 5.67 1.66 15.02
N ALA A 227 6.57 0.87 15.61
CA ALA A 227 6.27 -0.12 16.64
C ALA A 227 7.32 -0.08 17.77
N GLY A 228 7.24 0.95 18.60
CA GLY A 228 8.14 1.12 19.73
C GLY A 228 9.58 1.43 19.33
N PRO A 229 10.54 1.33 20.28
CA PRO A 229 11.91 1.79 20.07
C PRO A 229 12.67 1.03 18.96
N ASP A 230 12.38 -0.27 18.81
CA ASP A 230 13.12 -1.19 17.93
C ASP A 230 12.25 -1.95 16.92
N GLY A 231 10.97 -1.56 16.80
CA GLY A 231 10.06 -2.07 15.80
C GLY A 231 9.42 -3.41 16.13
N LEU A 232 9.59 -3.96 17.34
CA LEU A 232 9.06 -5.28 17.69
C LEU A 232 7.80 -5.27 18.56
N ASP A 233 7.43 -4.14 19.18
CA ASP A 233 6.34 -4.09 20.17
C ASP A 233 5.03 -4.73 19.67
N ILE A 234 4.63 -4.44 18.42
CA ILE A 234 3.39 -4.97 17.84
C ILE A 234 3.54 -6.45 17.46
N ILE A 235 4.68 -6.84 16.90
CA ILE A 235 4.98 -8.23 16.54
C ILE A 235 5.01 -9.11 17.79
N GLU A 236 5.63 -8.68 18.88
CA GLU A 236 5.68 -9.42 20.15
C GLU A 236 4.27 -9.64 20.73
N ARG A 237 3.41 -8.61 20.70
CA ARG A 237 2.02 -8.74 21.12
C ARG A 237 1.24 -9.71 20.22
N LEU A 238 1.43 -9.63 18.91
CA LEU A 238 0.82 -10.55 17.95
C LEU A 238 1.20 -12.00 18.23
N VAL A 239 2.51 -12.29 18.34
CA VAL A 239 3.00 -13.66 18.55
C VAL A 239 2.56 -14.21 19.90
N ARG A 240 2.64 -13.39 20.97
CA ARG A 240 2.25 -13.79 22.32
C ARG A 240 0.78 -14.22 22.39
N ASP A 241 -0.11 -13.46 21.75
CA ASP A 241 -1.55 -13.62 21.93
C ASP A 241 -2.17 -14.55 20.84
N ALA A 242 -1.48 -14.77 19.71
CA ALA A 242 -2.00 -15.53 18.56
C ALA A 242 -2.48 -16.94 18.89
N GLY A 243 -1.82 -17.63 19.84
CA GLY A 243 -2.17 -19.00 20.22
C GLY A 243 -3.61 -19.15 20.75
N GLU A 244 -4.18 -18.10 21.35
CA GLU A 244 -5.57 -18.10 21.82
C GLU A 244 -6.60 -18.01 20.68
N PHE A 245 -6.16 -17.50 19.52
CA PHE A 245 -7.01 -17.22 18.36
C PHE A 245 -6.76 -18.18 17.20
N LEU A 246 -5.82 -19.13 17.33
CA LEU A 246 -5.56 -20.18 16.35
C LEU A 246 -6.18 -21.51 16.76
N ARG A 247 -6.74 -22.23 15.79
CA ARG A 247 -7.08 -23.65 15.98
C ARG A 247 -5.80 -24.49 16.13
N PRO A 248 -5.87 -25.69 16.72
CA PRO A 248 -4.75 -26.62 16.70
C PRO A 248 -4.27 -26.88 15.26
N GLY A 249 -2.99 -26.62 14.99
CA GLY A 249 -2.40 -26.72 13.66
C GLY A 249 -2.59 -25.48 12.77
N GLY A 250 -3.23 -24.43 13.27
CA GLY A 250 -3.36 -23.14 12.59
C GLY A 250 -2.02 -22.41 12.48
N GLU A 251 -1.94 -21.49 11.52
CA GLU A 251 -0.71 -20.79 11.17
C GLU A 251 -0.81 -19.28 11.39
N ILE A 252 0.33 -18.64 11.66
CA ILE A 252 0.46 -17.18 11.61
C ILE A 252 1.56 -16.79 10.62
N MET A 253 1.26 -15.80 9.78
CA MET A 253 2.17 -15.26 8.78
C MET A 253 2.31 -13.76 8.97
N LEU A 254 3.54 -13.31 9.21
CA LEU A 254 3.86 -11.90 9.47
C LEU A 254 4.85 -11.40 8.43
N GLU A 255 4.60 -10.22 7.87
CA GLU A 255 5.66 -9.42 7.27
C GLU A 255 6.54 -8.83 8.38
N VAL A 256 7.85 -8.83 8.18
CA VAL A 256 8.84 -8.34 9.16
C VAL A 256 9.94 -7.56 8.46
N GLY A 257 10.56 -6.62 9.17
CA GLY A 257 11.74 -5.92 8.68
C GLY A 257 12.88 -6.89 8.37
N TRP A 258 13.67 -6.58 7.33
CA TRP A 258 14.71 -7.49 6.81
C TRP A 258 15.79 -7.91 7.83
N LYS A 259 16.01 -7.11 8.88
CA LYS A 259 16.92 -7.44 10.01
C LYS A 259 16.24 -8.16 11.17
N GLN A 260 14.91 -8.12 11.26
CA GLN A 260 14.16 -8.58 12.43
C GLN A 260 13.91 -10.09 12.42
N ALA A 261 14.05 -10.77 11.27
CA ALA A 261 13.72 -12.19 11.13
C ALA A 261 14.32 -13.10 12.21
N PRO A 262 15.62 -13.00 12.60
CA PRO A 262 16.16 -13.83 13.68
C PRO A 262 15.50 -13.59 15.04
N ARG A 263 15.16 -12.34 15.35
CA ARG A 263 14.53 -11.95 16.62
C ARG A 263 13.08 -12.42 16.68
N VAL A 264 12.33 -12.20 15.60
CA VAL A 264 10.92 -12.64 15.50
C VAL A 264 10.80 -14.16 15.58
N ARG A 265 11.71 -14.90 14.94
CA ARG A 265 11.74 -16.37 15.04
C ARG A 265 11.97 -16.89 16.46
N ALA A 266 12.64 -16.13 17.32
CA ALA A 266 12.88 -16.51 18.72
C ALA A 266 11.67 -16.30 19.64
N LEU A 267 10.58 -15.71 19.13
CA LEU A 267 9.32 -15.51 19.85
C LEU A 267 8.38 -16.73 19.78
N PHE A 268 8.67 -17.69 18.89
CA PHE A 268 7.94 -18.95 18.71
C PHE A 268 8.68 -20.10 19.42
#